data_AF-I4BYG9-F1
#
_entry.id   AF-I4BYG9-F1
#
_cell.length_a   1.000
_cell.length_b   1.000
_cell.length_c   1.000
_cell.angle_alpha   90.00
_cell.angle_beta   90.00
_cell.angle_gamma   90.00
#
_symmetry.space_group_name_H-M   'P 1'
#
loop_
_entity.id
_entity.type
_entity.pdbx_description
1 polymer ?
#
loop_
_entity_poly.entity_id
_entity_poly.type
_entity_poly.pdbx_seq_one_letter_code
_entity_poly.pdbx_strand_id
1 'polypeptide(L)'
;MRLYELMSSGEIVRLPDSDSVAGIPTEFSPLVALFMPFNRVLIGSAFCKSYEVWRWGKMGSYEWNEVTLCRDRPKFFDLGLLGKILLTKDSVNSLRKGLLELLEPPGDHEMTVSILQNIMKRRIATDKKGEIIKPYGHNLESSVKDITLEMAYWGLRWALLWNMTESVSRIQIWLSRSLDVLNPSYTSPPPMWFSLSKFPDESVLQQWEEEGFVADQLKHFELSESNPTVIKGLDSYLLRYIYRFKEIFEAQSLYVWLSLSVPLWEDLRSRCLLSLSEVLLACWGFKDAVDAANEMMLYGRSAREMGNLMVISK
;
A
#
# COMPACT_ATOMS: atom_id res chain seq x y z
N MET A 1 -18.20 -15.48 14.98
CA MET A 1 -18.35 -14.16 14.31
C MET A 1 -17.98 -13.05 15.30
N ARG A 2 -17.24 -12.03 14.85
CA ARG A 2 -16.89 -10.85 15.65
C ARG A 2 -18.06 -9.87 15.67
N LEU A 3 -18.44 -9.40 16.85
CA LEU A 3 -19.61 -8.56 17.06
C LEU A 3 -19.23 -7.18 17.58
N TYR A 4 -19.90 -6.15 17.07
CA TYR A 4 -19.72 -4.76 17.46
C TYR A 4 -21.08 -4.09 17.67
N GLU A 5 -21.12 -3.06 18.50
CA GLU A 5 -22.27 -2.17 18.67
C GLU A 5 -21.89 -0.73 18.32
N LEU A 6 -22.75 -0.04 17.57
CA LEU A 6 -22.57 1.36 17.22
C LEU A 6 -23.12 2.26 18.33
N MET A 7 -22.26 3.11 18.87
CA MET A 7 -22.61 4.12 19.87
C MET A 7 -23.18 5.37 19.21
N SER A 8 -23.90 6.20 19.97
CA SER A 8 -24.46 7.46 19.49
C SER A 8 -23.41 8.47 19.02
N SER A 9 -22.15 8.35 19.46
CA SER A 9 -21.01 9.14 19.00
C SER A 9 -20.54 8.77 17.58
N GLY A 10 -21.02 7.66 17.01
CA GLY A 10 -20.50 7.09 15.77
C GLY A 10 -19.23 6.25 15.96
N GLU A 11 -18.86 5.98 17.21
CA GLU A 11 -17.82 5.03 17.59
C GLU A 11 -18.40 3.61 17.77
N ILE A 12 -17.55 2.58 17.66
CA ILE A 12 -17.96 1.19 17.84
C ILE A 12 -17.34 0.58 19.10
N VAL A 13 -18.11 -0.28 19.76
CA VAL A 13 -17.66 -1.06 20.92
C VAL A 13 -17.67 -2.53 20.56
N ARG A 14 -16.62 -3.25 21.01
CA ARG A 14 -16.50 -4.68 20.80
C ARG A 14 -17.41 -5.45 21.77
N LEU A 15 -18.26 -6.33 21.24
CA LEU A 15 -19.07 -7.27 22.02
C LEU A 15 -18.40 -8.65 22.07
N PRO A 16 -18.83 -9.58 22.94
CA PRO A 16 -18.38 -10.97 22.91
C PRO A 16 -18.67 -11.66 21.56
N ASP A 17 -17.85 -12.64 21.19
CA ASP A 17 -18.07 -13.42 19.96
C ASP A 17 -19.28 -14.32 20.07
N SER A 18 -19.96 -14.51 18.94
CA SER A 18 -21.03 -15.49 18.80
C SER A 18 -20.89 -16.22 17.47
N ASP A 19 -21.26 -17.50 17.43
CA ASP A 19 -21.28 -18.28 16.18
C ASP A 19 -22.50 -17.95 15.32
N SER A 20 -23.59 -17.50 15.93
CA SER A 20 -24.80 -17.10 15.23
C SER A 20 -25.53 -15.98 15.95
N VAL A 21 -26.30 -15.19 15.19
CA VAL A 21 -27.17 -14.15 15.72
C VAL A 21 -28.52 -14.28 15.01
N ALA A 22 -29.59 -14.37 15.78
CA ALA A 22 -30.94 -14.49 15.23
C ALA A 22 -31.27 -13.31 14.31
N GLY A 23 -31.81 -13.60 13.13
CA GLY A 23 -32.21 -12.58 12.14
C GLY A 23 -31.08 -12.10 11.21
N ILE A 24 -29.85 -12.59 11.38
CA ILE A 24 -28.76 -12.44 10.39
C ILE A 24 -28.79 -13.63 9.42
N PRO A 25 -28.85 -13.41 8.09
CA PRO A 25 -28.85 -14.49 7.10
C PRO A 25 -27.52 -15.27 7.11
N THR A 26 -27.59 -16.59 7.28
CA THR A 26 -26.40 -17.46 7.37
C THR A 26 -25.78 -17.71 6.01
N GLU A 27 -26.54 -17.58 4.92
CA GLU A 27 -26.07 -17.67 3.54
C GLU A 27 -24.99 -16.65 3.19
N PHE A 28 -24.94 -15.52 3.90
CA PHE A 28 -23.88 -14.52 3.73
C PHE A 28 -22.56 -14.91 4.39
N SER A 29 -22.51 -16.01 5.14
CA SER A 29 -21.32 -16.46 5.87
C SER A 29 -20.67 -15.32 6.68
N PRO A 30 -21.42 -14.70 7.62
CA PRO A 30 -21.00 -13.48 8.29
C PRO A 30 -19.79 -13.74 9.20
N LEU A 31 -18.74 -12.94 9.04
CA LEU A 31 -17.52 -13.01 9.86
C LEU A 31 -17.46 -11.88 10.89
N VAL A 32 -18.01 -10.72 10.53
CA VAL A 32 -18.13 -9.54 11.36
C VAL A 32 -19.58 -9.03 11.29
N ALA A 33 -20.14 -8.58 12.40
CA ALA A 33 -21.41 -7.86 12.43
C ALA A 33 -21.33 -6.62 13.33
N LEU A 34 -21.89 -5.52 12.86
CA LEU A 34 -22.10 -4.29 13.61
C LEU A 34 -23.59 -4.05 13.79
N PHE A 35 -24.05 -4.02 15.04
CA PHE A 35 -25.41 -3.62 15.39
C PHE A 35 -25.53 -2.10 15.37
N MET A 36 -26.58 -1.63 14.70
CA MET A 36 -26.85 -0.20 14.50
C MET A 36 -28.28 0.13 14.93
N PRO A 37 -28.59 1.42 15.19
CA PRO A 37 -29.94 1.87 15.52
C PRO A 37 -31.01 1.40 14.53
N PHE A 38 -32.27 1.36 14.98
CA PHE A 38 -33.43 0.96 14.17
C PHE A 38 -33.38 -0.47 13.65
N ASN A 39 -32.86 -1.39 14.46
CA ASN A 39 -32.74 -2.82 14.15
C ASN A 39 -31.95 -3.08 12.85
N ARG A 40 -30.95 -2.22 12.58
CA ARG A 40 -30.08 -2.34 11.41
C ARG A 40 -28.79 -3.06 11.77
N VAL A 41 -28.25 -3.78 10.79
CA VAL A 41 -26.97 -4.47 10.94
C VAL A 41 -26.14 -4.25 9.68
N LEU A 42 -24.85 -4.06 9.88
CA LEU A 42 -23.82 -4.10 8.85
C LEU A 42 -23.01 -5.39 9.03
N ILE A 43 -22.95 -6.21 8.01
CA ILE A 43 -22.29 -7.51 7.97
C ILE A 43 -21.05 -7.41 7.11
N GLY A 44 -19.91 -7.86 7.65
CA GLY A 44 -18.69 -8.15 6.92
C GLY A 44 -18.57 -9.64 6.63
N SER A 45 -18.32 -9.98 5.38
CA SER A 45 -18.19 -11.35 4.87
C SER A 45 -17.00 -11.47 3.93
N ALA A 46 -16.63 -12.69 3.56
CA ALA A 46 -15.54 -12.97 2.64
C ALA A 46 -16.07 -13.33 1.25
N PHE A 47 -15.51 -12.71 0.21
CA PHE A 47 -15.62 -13.19 -1.16
C PHE A 47 -14.30 -13.82 -1.59
N CYS A 48 -14.37 -15.02 -2.18
CA CYS A 48 -13.19 -15.82 -2.54
C CYS A 48 -12.14 -15.91 -1.41
N LYS A 49 -12.58 -15.96 -0.14
CA LYS A 49 -11.75 -16.00 1.10
C LYS A 49 -10.86 -14.77 1.38
N SER A 50 -10.62 -13.91 0.40
CA SER A 50 -9.62 -12.83 0.49
C SER A 50 -10.18 -11.42 0.35
N TYR A 51 -11.39 -11.26 -0.17
CA TYR A 51 -11.97 -9.94 -0.42
C TYR A 51 -13.06 -9.64 0.58
N GLU A 52 -13.04 -8.42 1.10
CA GLU A 52 -14.11 -7.94 1.96
C GLU A 52 -15.40 -7.73 1.16
N VAL A 53 -16.52 -8.17 1.70
CA VAL A 53 -17.85 -7.78 1.22
C VAL A 53 -18.69 -7.32 2.37
N TRP A 54 -19.23 -6.10 2.24
CA TRP A 54 -20.04 -5.46 3.26
C TRP A 54 -21.49 -5.34 2.79
N ARG A 55 -22.41 -5.81 3.63
CA ARG A 55 -23.86 -5.73 3.37
C ARG A 55 -24.54 -5.12 4.58
N TRP A 56 -25.49 -4.23 4.36
CA TRP A 56 -26.29 -3.69 5.44
C TRP A 56 -27.78 -3.83 5.16
N GLY A 57 -28.55 -3.99 6.22
CA GLY A 57 -29.97 -4.29 6.11
C GLY A 57 -30.64 -4.28 7.47
N LYS A 58 -31.92 -4.65 7.48
CA LYS A 58 -32.72 -4.79 8.71
C LYS A 58 -32.74 -6.27 9.13
N MET A 59 -32.51 -6.53 10.42
CA MET A 59 -32.56 -7.91 10.93
C MET A 59 -33.94 -8.53 10.72
N GLY A 60 -33.97 -9.80 10.31
CA GLY A 60 -35.20 -10.53 10.02
C GLY A 60 -35.94 -10.10 8.75
N SER A 61 -35.33 -9.26 7.91
CA SER A 61 -35.86 -8.86 6.61
C SER A 61 -35.05 -9.45 5.46
N TYR A 62 -35.63 -9.46 4.26
CA TYR A 62 -34.96 -9.84 3.02
C TYR A 62 -34.26 -8.67 2.32
N GLU A 63 -34.34 -7.45 2.88
CA GLU A 63 -33.79 -6.24 2.27
C GLU A 63 -32.35 -6.01 2.74
N TRP A 64 -31.39 -6.39 1.88
CA TRP A 64 -29.97 -6.21 2.09
C TRP A 64 -29.35 -5.49 0.91
N ASN A 65 -28.54 -4.48 1.20
CA ASN A 65 -27.81 -3.72 0.18
C ASN A 65 -26.32 -3.91 0.38
N GLU A 66 -25.59 -4.09 -0.72
CA GLU A 66 -24.14 -4.06 -0.69
C GLU A 66 -23.65 -2.62 -0.51
N VAL A 67 -22.59 -2.45 0.27
CA VAL A 67 -21.97 -1.16 0.53
C VAL A 67 -20.46 -1.28 0.51
N THR A 68 -19.78 -0.18 0.20
CA THR A 68 -18.33 -0.09 0.33
C THR A 68 -17.96 0.71 1.57
N LEU A 69 -16.98 0.21 2.31
CA LEU A 69 -16.28 0.93 3.37
C LEU A 69 -14.91 1.34 2.82
N CYS A 70 -14.62 2.65 2.81
CA CYS A 70 -13.36 3.18 2.31
C CYS A 70 -12.44 3.52 3.48
N ARG A 71 -11.16 3.14 3.38
CA ARG A 71 -10.12 3.52 4.35
C ARG A 71 -10.12 5.03 4.58
N ASP A 72 -9.96 5.45 5.83
CA ASP A 72 -9.80 6.84 6.24
C ASP A 72 -10.97 7.77 5.83
N ARG A 73 -12.13 7.20 5.51
CA ARG A 73 -13.35 7.95 5.18
C ARG A 73 -14.52 7.51 6.07
N PRO A 74 -15.29 8.45 6.62
CA PRO A 74 -16.51 8.11 7.35
C PRO A 74 -17.55 7.51 6.40
N LYS A 75 -18.47 6.72 6.95
CA LYS A 75 -19.60 6.14 6.20
C LYS A 75 -20.92 6.64 6.75
N PHE A 76 -21.77 7.14 5.87
CA PHE A 76 -23.14 7.51 6.18
C PHE A 76 -24.11 6.50 5.58
N PHE A 77 -25.10 6.13 6.38
CA PHE A 77 -26.20 5.28 5.99
C PHE A 77 -27.49 6.09 6.09
N ASP A 78 -28.16 6.29 4.95
CA ASP A 78 -29.39 7.06 4.88
C ASP A 78 -30.60 6.17 5.16
N LEU A 79 -31.39 6.52 6.18
CA LEU A 79 -32.64 5.84 6.53
C LEU A 79 -33.87 6.66 6.10
N GLY A 80 -33.69 7.66 5.24
CA GLY A 80 -34.73 8.58 4.80
C GLY A 80 -35.27 9.39 5.98
N LEU A 81 -36.57 9.23 6.28
CA LEU A 81 -37.25 9.99 7.33
C LEU A 81 -36.73 9.68 8.75
N LEU A 82 -36.05 8.55 8.95
CA LEU A 82 -35.46 8.17 10.24
C LEU A 82 -34.06 8.78 10.48
N GLY A 83 -33.56 9.58 9.53
CA GLY A 83 -32.29 10.27 9.62
C GLY A 83 -31.12 9.46 9.04
N LYS A 84 -29.90 9.78 9.51
CA LYS A 84 -28.65 9.17 9.04
C LYS A 84 -27.90 8.52 10.18
N ILE A 85 -27.34 7.34 9.91
CA ILE A 85 -26.38 6.69 10.81
C ILE A 85 -24.97 7.04 10.32
N LEU A 86 -24.11 7.52 11.23
CA LEU A 86 -22.72 7.84 10.96
C LEU A 86 -21.81 6.76 11.56
N LEU A 87 -20.89 6.25 10.76
CA LEU A 87 -19.67 5.59 11.22
C LEU A 87 -18.51 6.55 11.01
N THR A 88 -17.79 6.85 12.08
CA THR A 88 -16.56 7.65 12.03
C THR A 88 -15.47 6.96 11.19
N LYS A 89 -14.49 7.74 10.71
CA LYS A 89 -13.34 7.20 9.96
C LYS A 89 -12.62 6.09 10.73
N ASP A 90 -12.48 6.25 12.05
CA ASP A 90 -11.76 5.32 12.91
C ASP A 90 -12.56 4.03 13.07
N SER A 91 -13.88 4.14 13.23
CA SER A 91 -14.77 2.96 13.26
C SER A 91 -14.77 2.19 11.95
N VAL A 92 -14.76 2.88 10.81
CA VAL A 92 -14.63 2.24 9.49
C VAL A 92 -13.31 1.47 9.39
N ASN A 93 -12.20 2.09 9.77
CA ASN A 93 -10.88 1.45 9.77
C ASN A 93 -10.83 0.23 10.71
N SER A 94 -11.39 0.35 11.92
CA SER A 94 -11.46 -0.74 12.89
C SER A 94 -12.31 -1.92 12.41
N LEU A 95 -13.45 -1.67 11.76
CA LEU A 95 -14.30 -2.74 11.19
C LEU A 95 -13.59 -3.47 10.05
N ARG A 96 -12.99 -2.71 9.12
CA ARG A 96 -12.22 -3.28 8.00
C ARG A 96 -11.08 -4.14 8.52
N LYS A 97 -10.25 -3.61 9.44
CA LYS A 97 -9.19 -4.39 10.09
C LYS A 97 -9.75 -5.64 10.77
N GLY A 98 -10.84 -5.51 11.50
CA GLY A 98 -11.51 -6.63 12.17
C GLY A 98 -11.99 -7.72 11.23
N LEU A 99 -12.36 -7.40 9.99
CA LEU A 99 -12.70 -8.37 8.96
C LEU A 99 -11.45 -8.96 8.30
N LEU A 100 -10.53 -8.11 7.84
CA LEU A 100 -9.30 -8.53 7.13
C LEU A 100 -8.45 -9.49 7.97
N GLU A 101 -8.39 -9.30 9.29
CA GLU A 101 -7.73 -10.22 10.22
C GLU A 101 -8.28 -11.66 10.18
N LEU A 102 -9.48 -11.87 9.65
CA LEU A 102 -10.10 -13.18 9.51
C LEU A 102 -9.91 -13.77 8.11
N LEU A 103 -9.40 -13.00 7.16
CA LEU A 103 -9.26 -13.37 5.75
C LEU A 103 -7.86 -13.88 5.41
N GLU A 104 -7.77 -14.53 4.26
CA GLU A 104 -6.49 -14.89 3.64
C GLU A 104 -6.02 -13.72 2.76
N PRO A 105 -4.74 -13.30 2.84
CA PRO A 105 -4.24 -12.26 1.95
C PRO A 105 -4.34 -12.72 0.49
N PRO A 106 -4.80 -11.87 -0.42
CA PRO A 106 -4.97 -12.25 -1.82
C PRO A 106 -3.63 -12.39 -2.55
N GLY A 107 -3.65 -13.06 -3.70
CA GLY A 107 -2.49 -13.26 -4.58
C GLY A 107 -1.74 -14.58 -4.31
N ASP A 108 -0.91 -14.97 -5.27
CA ASP A 108 -0.19 -16.25 -5.28
C ASP A 108 1.12 -16.18 -4.46
N HIS A 109 1.20 -16.98 -3.39
CA HIS A 109 2.39 -17.04 -2.53
C HIS A 109 3.60 -17.59 -3.29
N GLU A 110 3.48 -18.76 -3.93
CA GLU A 110 4.60 -19.49 -4.55
C GLU A 110 5.22 -18.69 -5.70
N MET A 111 4.37 -18.09 -6.54
CA MET A 111 4.83 -17.22 -7.63
C MET A 111 5.60 -16.01 -7.08
N THR A 112 5.09 -15.38 -6.02
CA THR A 112 5.74 -14.23 -5.38
C THR A 112 7.10 -14.62 -4.82
N VAL A 113 7.19 -15.74 -4.09
CA VAL A 113 8.45 -16.23 -3.52
C VAL A 113 9.47 -16.51 -4.62
N SER A 114 9.07 -17.21 -5.69
CA SER A 114 9.94 -17.54 -6.82
C SER A 114 10.54 -16.28 -7.47
N ILE A 115 9.71 -15.25 -7.70
CA ILE A 115 10.16 -13.97 -8.27
C ILE A 115 11.14 -13.27 -7.32
N LEU A 116 10.78 -13.13 -6.05
CA LEU A 116 11.64 -12.47 -5.06
C LEU A 116 13.00 -13.17 -4.96
N GLN A 117 13.03 -14.49 -4.90
CA GLN A 117 14.26 -15.27 -4.90
C GLN A 117 15.11 -15.05 -6.14
N ASN A 118 14.51 -14.99 -7.33
CA ASN A 118 15.23 -14.73 -8.57
C ASN A 118 15.87 -13.34 -8.56
N ILE A 119 15.16 -12.32 -8.08
CA ILE A 119 15.70 -10.96 -7.94
C ILE A 119 16.89 -10.94 -6.97
N MET A 120 16.76 -11.58 -5.80
CA MET A 120 17.82 -11.65 -4.80
C MET A 120 19.05 -12.43 -5.30
N LYS A 121 18.85 -13.57 -5.98
CA LYS A 121 19.93 -14.36 -6.60
C LYS A 121 20.73 -13.54 -7.61
N ARG A 122 20.04 -12.76 -8.46
CA ARG A 122 20.70 -11.90 -9.46
C ARG A 122 21.54 -10.81 -8.80
N ARG A 123 21.03 -10.19 -7.73
CA ARG A 123 21.75 -9.15 -6.98
C ARG A 123 23.06 -9.69 -6.40
N ILE A 124 23.01 -10.85 -5.73
CA ILE A 124 24.20 -11.48 -5.16
C ILE A 124 25.23 -11.82 -6.26
N ALA A 125 24.78 -12.27 -7.43
CA ALA A 125 25.67 -12.58 -8.55
C ALA A 125 26.39 -11.35 -9.12
N THR A 126 25.82 -10.14 -8.97
CA THR A 126 26.40 -8.88 -9.46
C THR A 126 27.36 -8.22 -8.47
N ASP A 127 27.27 -8.50 -7.17
CA ASP A 127 28.13 -7.94 -6.10
C ASP A 127 29.53 -8.57 -6.02
N LYS A 128 30.22 -8.71 -7.16
CA LYS A 128 31.56 -9.34 -7.25
C LYS A 128 32.74 -8.44 -6.86
N LYS A 129 32.52 -7.24 -6.31
CA LYS A 129 33.60 -6.34 -5.84
C LYS A 129 33.20 -5.54 -4.60
N GLY A 130 33.89 -5.83 -3.49
CA GLY A 130 33.98 -4.95 -2.33
C GLY A 130 33.00 -5.31 -1.23
N GLU A 131 33.53 -5.91 -0.16
CA GLU A 131 32.81 -6.52 0.96
C GLU A 131 31.99 -7.74 0.57
N ILE A 132 32.56 -8.90 0.89
CA ILE A 132 31.80 -10.12 1.09
C ILE A 132 30.69 -9.75 2.08
N ILE A 133 29.48 -9.46 1.59
CA ILE A 133 28.28 -9.84 2.31
C ILE A 133 28.50 -11.33 2.50
N LYS A 134 28.95 -11.70 3.71
CA LYS A 134 29.07 -13.09 4.09
C LYS A 134 27.75 -13.72 3.65
N PRO A 135 27.76 -14.87 2.96
CA PRO A 135 26.51 -15.61 2.83
C PRO A 135 25.94 -15.62 4.23
N TYR A 136 24.71 -15.14 4.43
CA TYR A 136 24.02 -15.23 5.70
C TYR A 136 24.00 -16.72 6.02
N GLY A 137 25.05 -17.14 6.71
CA GLY A 137 25.42 -18.51 6.92
C GLY A 137 24.51 -18.96 8.01
N HIS A 138 23.73 -19.99 7.70
CA HIS A 138 23.43 -21.08 8.62
C HIS A 138 23.49 -20.66 10.09
N ASN A 139 22.54 -19.80 10.46
CA ASN A 139 22.08 -19.45 11.80
C ASN A 139 20.95 -18.44 11.61
N LEU A 140 19.88 -18.88 10.92
CA LEU A 140 18.57 -18.24 10.96
C LEU A 140 17.86 -18.55 12.30
N GLU A 141 18.64 -18.62 13.39
CA GLU A 141 18.16 -18.79 14.76
C GLU A 141 18.07 -17.45 15.51
N SER A 142 18.38 -16.33 14.87
CA SER A 142 17.99 -15.00 15.37
C SER A 142 16.76 -14.49 14.61
N SER A 143 15.64 -14.45 15.33
CA SER A 143 14.28 -14.00 14.99
C SER A 143 14.12 -12.56 14.46
N VAL A 144 15.15 -11.97 13.85
CA VAL A 144 15.04 -10.62 13.26
C VAL A 144 14.46 -10.76 11.86
N LYS A 145 13.14 -10.54 11.74
CA LYS A 145 12.46 -10.40 10.45
C LYS A 145 13.18 -9.33 9.63
N ASP A 146 13.67 -9.68 8.44
CA ASP A 146 14.13 -8.67 7.49
C ASP A 146 12.90 -7.92 6.94
N ILE A 147 12.62 -6.77 7.55
CA ILE A 147 11.50 -5.89 7.20
C ILE A 147 11.56 -5.55 5.70
N THR A 148 12.76 -5.46 5.12
CA THR A 148 12.95 -5.16 3.70
C THR A 148 12.37 -6.23 2.79
N LEU A 149 12.68 -7.49 3.09
CA LEU A 149 12.14 -8.63 2.34
C LEU A 149 10.63 -8.79 2.57
N GLU A 150 10.14 -8.46 3.76
CA GLU A 150 8.70 -8.44 4.05
C GLU A 150 7.97 -7.41 3.20
N MET A 151 8.44 -6.16 3.15
CA MET A 151 7.84 -5.11 2.32
C MET A 151 7.89 -5.51 0.84
N ALA A 152 9.03 -6.02 0.38
CA ALA A 152 9.21 -6.46 -1.00
C ALA A 152 8.27 -7.61 -1.38
N TYR A 153 8.11 -8.60 -0.48
CA TYR A 153 7.19 -9.71 -0.67
C TYR A 153 5.76 -9.22 -0.87
N TRP A 154 5.26 -8.36 0.03
CA TRP A 154 3.90 -7.83 -0.07
C TRP A 154 3.71 -6.93 -1.30
N GLY A 155 4.70 -6.11 -1.61
CA GLY A 155 4.73 -5.31 -2.84
C GLY A 155 4.58 -6.15 -4.09
N LEU A 156 5.42 -7.19 -4.25
CA LEU A 156 5.37 -8.08 -5.40
C LEU A 156 4.04 -8.84 -5.45
N ARG A 157 3.56 -9.37 -4.32
CA ARG A 157 2.28 -10.11 -4.28
C ARG A 157 1.10 -9.24 -4.71
N TRP A 158 1.04 -8.00 -4.22
CA TRP A 158 0.02 -7.04 -4.59
C TRP A 158 0.08 -6.70 -6.08
N ALA A 159 1.29 -6.40 -6.58
CA ALA A 159 1.49 -6.07 -7.98
C ALA A 159 1.10 -7.25 -8.91
N LEU A 160 1.47 -8.48 -8.56
CA LEU A 160 1.14 -9.68 -9.33
C LEU A 160 -0.36 -9.98 -9.33
N LEU A 161 -1.01 -9.83 -8.17
CA LEU A 161 -2.46 -10.01 -8.04
C LEU A 161 -3.24 -9.14 -9.04
N TRP A 162 -2.83 -7.89 -9.19
CA TRP A 162 -3.48 -6.92 -10.07
C TRP A 162 -2.88 -6.85 -11.47
N ASN A 163 -1.97 -7.77 -11.81
CA ASN A 163 -1.25 -7.79 -13.09
C ASN A 163 -0.53 -6.46 -13.41
N MET A 164 -0.03 -5.77 -12.39
CA MET A 164 0.68 -4.49 -12.49
C MET A 164 2.17 -4.72 -12.83
N THR A 165 2.44 -5.09 -14.08
CA THR A 165 3.80 -5.45 -14.54
C THR A 165 4.83 -4.35 -14.32
N GLU A 166 4.42 -3.08 -14.38
CA GLU A 166 5.33 -1.96 -14.17
C GLU A 166 5.64 -1.75 -12.70
N SER A 167 4.71 -2.05 -11.79
CA SER A 167 5.00 -2.05 -10.35
C SER A 167 5.99 -3.14 -9.99
N VAL A 168 5.85 -4.35 -10.55
CA VAL A 168 6.86 -5.42 -10.42
C VAL A 168 8.22 -4.96 -10.91
N SER A 169 8.28 -4.28 -12.06
CA SER A 169 9.54 -3.77 -12.63
C SER A 169 10.19 -2.70 -11.75
N ARG A 170 9.39 -1.78 -11.18
CA ARG A 170 9.87 -0.76 -10.24
C ARG A 170 10.41 -1.37 -8.95
N ILE A 171 9.68 -2.31 -8.36
CA ILE A 171 10.13 -3.04 -7.15
C ILE A 171 11.42 -3.81 -7.45
N GLN A 172 11.54 -4.42 -8.63
CA GLN A 172 12.78 -5.07 -9.05
C GLN A 172 13.96 -4.09 -9.14
N ILE A 173 13.77 -2.89 -9.69
CA ILE A 173 14.82 -1.85 -9.74
C ILE A 173 15.25 -1.46 -8.32
N TRP A 174 14.28 -1.21 -7.43
CA TRP A 174 14.55 -0.90 -6.03
C TRP A 174 15.42 -1.98 -5.38
N LEU A 175 14.96 -3.23 -5.45
CA LEU A 175 15.58 -4.41 -4.84
C LEU A 175 16.99 -4.70 -5.38
N SER A 176 17.19 -4.53 -6.69
CA SER A 176 18.45 -4.90 -7.33
C SER A 176 19.52 -3.83 -7.22
N ARG A 177 19.16 -2.55 -7.11
CA ARG A 177 20.13 -1.45 -7.25
C ARG A 177 20.21 -0.47 -6.09
N SER A 178 19.24 -0.45 -5.18
CA SER A 178 19.13 0.60 -4.16
C SER A 178 18.66 0.11 -2.80
N LEU A 179 18.63 -1.21 -2.58
CA LEU A 179 18.13 -1.82 -1.34
C LEU A 179 18.81 -1.26 -0.08
N ASP A 180 20.13 -1.03 -0.14
CA ASP A 180 20.92 -0.59 1.01
C ASP A 180 20.70 0.89 1.35
N VAL A 181 20.16 1.67 0.40
CA VAL A 181 19.83 3.09 0.57
C VAL A 181 18.36 3.23 1.01
N LEU A 182 17.47 2.56 0.29
CA LEU A 182 16.03 2.58 0.48
C LEU A 182 15.61 1.39 1.35
N ASN A 183 16.01 1.42 2.62
CA ASN A 183 15.68 0.37 3.58
C ASN A 183 14.49 0.81 4.47
N PRO A 184 13.38 0.07 4.50
CA PRO A 184 12.19 0.42 5.28
C PRO A 184 12.41 0.42 6.79
N SER A 185 13.51 -0.17 7.28
CA SER A 185 13.87 -0.15 8.70
C SER A 185 14.33 1.23 9.18
N TYR A 186 14.84 2.08 8.27
CA TYR A 186 15.47 3.36 8.62
C TYR A 186 14.97 4.54 7.78
N THR A 187 14.36 4.27 6.63
CA THR A 187 14.00 5.28 5.63
C THR A 187 12.53 5.11 5.27
N SER A 188 11.74 6.18 5.41
CA SER A 188 10.38 6.22 4.85
C SER A 188 10.41 6.44 3.34
N PRO A 189 9.40 5.97 2.59
CA PRO A 189 9.28 6.32 1.17
C PRO A 189 9.34 7.83 0.97
N PRO A 190 10.19 8.34 0.05
CA PRO A 190 10.26 9.77 -0.20
C PRO A 190 8.93 10.34 -0.71
N PRO A 191 8.61 11.61 -0.44
CA PRO A 191 7.39 12.26 -0.92
C PRO A 191 7.28 12.20 -2.44
N MET A 192 6.12 11.78 -2.91
CA MET A 192 5.79 11.72 -4.33
C MET A 192 4.39 12.20 -4.60
N TRP A 193 4.24 12.91 -5.71
CA TRP A 193 2.97 13.45 -6.19
C TRP A 193 2.71 12.97 -7.61
N PHE A 194 1.43 12.77 -7.91
CA PHE A 194 0.95 12.19 -9.16
C PHE A 194 -0.15 13.07 -9.72
N SER A 195 -0.07 13.43 -10.98
CA SER A 195 -1.14 14.16 -11.67
C SER A 195 -1.33 13.69 -13.10
N LEU A 196 -2.59 13.65 -13.53
CA LEU A 196 -2.96 13.49 -14.94
C LEU A 196 -2.93 14.83 -15.70
N SER A 197 -2.90 15.95 -14.98
CA SER A 197 -2.64 17.27 -15.56
C SER A 197 -1.14 17.57 -15.52
N LYS A 198 -0.68 18.43 -16.44
CA LYS A 198 0.73 18.87 -16.51
C LYS A 198 1.18 19.61 -15.24
N PHE A 199 0.23 20.12 -14.46
CA PHE A 199 0.48 20.96 -13.30
C PHE A 199 -0.02 20.26 -12.03
N PRO A 200 0.74 20.35 -10.92
CA PRO A 200 0.25 19.91 -9.62
C PRO A 200 -0.86 20.86 -9.12
N ASP A 201 -1.63 20.40 -8.13
CA ASP A 201 -2.68 21.20 -7.48
C ASP A 201 -2.08 22.37 -6.68
N GLU A 202 -2.85 23.43 -6.44
CA GLU A 202 -2.40 24.63 -5.71
C GLU A 202 -1.85 24.31 -4.31
N SER A 203 -2.46 23.33 -3.61
CA SER A 203 -1.98 22.89 -2.30
C SER A 203 -0.60 22.26 -2.35
N VAL A 204 -0.28 21.54 -3.43
CA VAL A 204 1.03 20.91 -3.64
C VAL A 204 2.07 21.97 -4.00
N LEU A 205 1.69 22.97 -4.82
CA LEU A 205 2.57 24.11 -5.11
C LEU A 205 2.94 24.87 -3.84
N GLN A 206 1.94 25.17 -2.99
CA GLN A 206 2.18 25.83 -1.72
C GLN A 206 3.11 25.01 -0.82
N GLN A 207 2.92 23.68 -0.76
CA GLN A 207 3.82 22.79 -0.03
C GLN A 207 5.26 22.87 -0.56
N TRP A 208 5.46 22.90 -1.87
CA TRP A 208 6.81 23.00 -2.44
C TRP A 208 7.47 24.35 -2.22
N GLU A 209 6.69 25.44 -2.21
CA GLU A 209 7.19 26.76 -1.84
C GLU A 209 7.67 26.78 -0.37
N GLU A 210 6.92 26.15 0.53
CA GLU A 210 7.32 25.95 1.93
C GLU A 210 8.58 25.08 2.08
N GLU A 211 8.76 24.10 1.19
CA GLU A 211 9.98 23.27 1.08
C GLU A 211 11.16 23.99 0.40
N GLY A 212 10.98 25.25 -0.02
CA GLY A 212 12.04 26.11 -0.54
C GLY A 212 12.21 26.08 -2.06
N PHE A 213 11.26 25.53 -2.81
CA PHE A 213 11.24 25.59 -4.27
C PHE A 213 10.55 26.87 -4.74
N VAL A 214 11.32 27.77 -5.35
CA VAL A 214 10.81 29.09 -5.78
C VAL A 214 10.02 28.96 -7.09
N ALA A 215 8.97 29.77 -7.27
CA ALA A 215 8.11 29.75 -8.46
C ALA A 215 8.88 29.80 -9.80
N ASP A 216 9.96 30.57 -9.88
CA ASP A 216 10.79 30.64 -11.10
C ASP A 216 11.57 29.35 -11.39
N GLN A 217 11.93 28.59 -10.36
CA GLN A 217 12.51 27.25 -10.55
C GLN A 217 11.46 26.26 -11.04
N LEU A 218 10.21 26.37 -10.56
CA LEU A 218 9.10 25.51 -10.98
C LEU A 218 8.73 25.73 -12.46
N LYS A 219 8.84 26.97 -12.96
CA LYS A 219 8.71 27.26 -14.41
C LYS A 219 9.69 26.47 -15.27
N HIS A 220 10.84 26.06 -14.72
CA HIS A 220 11.79 25.23 -15.46
C HIS A 220 11.17 23.89 -15.89
N PHE A 221 10.25 23.32 -15.11
CA PHE A 221 9.53 22.12 -15.53
C PHE A 221 8.65 22.41 -16.75
N GLU A 222 7.99 23.55 -16.82
CA GLU A 222 7.10 23.88 -17.94
C GLU A 222 7.83 24.00 -19.26
N LEU A 223 9.03 24.59 -19.19
CA LEU A 223 9.90 24.91 -20.32
C LEU A 223 10.81 23.75 -20.74
N SER A 224 11.10 22.81 -19.83
CA SER A 224 12.01 21.70 -20.12
C SER A 224 11.33 20.60 -20.92
N GLU A 225 11.90 20.29 -22.09
CA GLU A 225 11.54 19.14 -22.92
C GLU A 225 12.19 17.83 -22.44
N SER A 226 13.14 17.91 -21.49
CA SER A 226 13.85 16.74 -20.96
C SER A 226 12.97 15.91 -20.04
N ASN A 227 13.02 14.58 -20.16
CA ASN A 227 12.32 13.67 -19.28
C ASN A 227 13.25 12.52 -18.83
N PRO A 228 13.61 12.42 -17.54
CA PRO A 228 13.21 13.27 -16.41
C PRO A 228 13.83 14.68 -16.42
N THR A 229 13.24 15.61 -15.67
CA THR A 229 13.80 16.95 -15.37
C THR A 229 14.07 17.07 -13.87
N VAL A 230 15.17 17.70 -13.45
CA VAL A 230 15.49 17.93 -12.03
C VAL A 230 15.72 19.42 -11.76
N ILE A 231 15.25 19.88 -10.60
CA ILE A 231 15.64 21.18 -10.03
C ILE A 231 16.25 20.96 -8.65
N LYS A 232 17.21 21.81 -8.29
CA LYS A 232 17.85 21.81 -6.98
C LYS A 232 17.25 22.94 -6.14
N GLY A 233 16.64 22.58 -5.01
CA GLY A 233 16.19 23.51 -3.98
C GLY A 233 17.30 23.83 -2.98
N LEU A 234 16.91 24.36 -1.81
CA LEU A 234 17.86 24.69 -0.74
C LEU A 234 18.49 23.42 -0.13
N ASP A 235 17.64 22.49 0.32
CA ASP A 235 18.02 21.28 1.07
C ASP A 235 17.56 19.97 0.40
N SER A 236 16.99 20.06 -0.80
CA SER A 236 16.39 18.93 -1.51
C SER A 236 16.48 19.08 -3.03
N TYR A 237 16.23 17.97 -3.72
CA TYR A 237 16.08 17.90 -5.18
C TYR A 237 14.64 17.53 -5.50
N LEU A 238 14.03 18.25 -6.44
CA LEU A 238 12.71 17.92 -6.98
C LEU A 238 12.88 17.40 -8.40
N LEU A 239 12.52 16.15 -8.59
CA LEU A 239 12.60 15.42 -9.85
C LEU A 239 11.21 15.27 -10.43
N ARG A 240 11.03 15.64 -11.70
CA ARG A 240 9.81 15.38 -12.48
C ARG A 240 10.07 14.31 -13.52
N TYR A 241 9.17 13.35 -13.60
CA TYR A 241 9.12 12.35 -14.66
C TYR A 241 7.74 12.26 -15.28
N ILE A 242 7.69 12.26 -16.61
CA ILE A 242 6.48 12.10 -17.40
C ILE A 242 6.40 10.61 -17.77
N TYR A 243 5.55 9.87 -17.06
CA TYR A 243 5.28 8.47 -17.33
C TYR A 243 4.20 8.37 -18.42
N ARG A 244 4.49 7.59 -19.46
CA ARG A 244 3.55 7.31 -20.55
C ARG A 244 3.04 5.89 -20.41
N PHE A 245 1.72 5.75 -20.31
CA PHE A 245 1.09 4.43 -20.28
C PHE A 245 1.30 3.72 -21.61
N LYS A 246 1.53 2.40 -21.55
CA LYS A 246 1.82 1.58 -22.74
C LYS A 246 0.58 0.98 -23.41
N GLU A 247 -0.61 1.13 -22.80
CA GLU A 247 -1.81 0.41 -23.23
C GLU A 247 -3.05 1.33 -23.16
N ILE A 248 -4.06 0.98 -22.35
CA ILE A 248 -5.42 1.56 -22.33
C ILE A 248 -5.44 3.09 -22.18
N PHE A 249 -4.37 3.69 -21.65
CA PHE A 249 -4.22 5.12 -21.42
C PHE A 249 -3.08 5.76 -22.22
N GLU A 250 -2.69 5.20 -23.36
CA GLU A 250 -1.60 5.72 -24.22
C GLU A 250 -1.70 7.23 -24.53
N ALA A 251 -2.93 7.76 -24.64
CA ALA A 251 -3.18 9.18 -24.89
C ALA A 251 -2.94 10.08 -23.65
N GLN A 252 -2.81 9.48 -22.46
CA GLN A 252 -2.66 10.19 -21.20
C GLN A 252 -1.22 10.05 -20.68
N SER A 253 -0.71 11.11 -20.08
CA SER A 253 0.58 11.09 -19.40
C SER A 253 0.35 11.28 -17.90
N LEU A 254 1.06 10.50 -17.11
CA LEU A 254 1.10 10.67 -15.67
C LEU A 254 2.36 11.48 -15.32
N TYR A 255 2.16 12.67 -14.78
CA TYR A 255 3.23 13.49 -14.26
C TYR A 255 3.51 13.05 -12.83
N VAL A 256 4.77 12.66 -12.59
CA VAL A 256 5.25 12.19 -11.30
C VAL A 256 6.31 13.14 -10.82
N TRP A 257 6.15 13.64 -9.60
CA TRP A 257 7.17 14.43 -8.91
C TRP A 257 7.68 13.68 -7.70
N LEU A 258 8.98 13.78 -7.46
CA LEU A 258 9.69 13.11 -6.37
C LEU A 258 10.61 14.11 -5.68
N SER A 259 10.42 14.31 -4.38
CA SER A 259 11.31 15.13 -3.55
C SER A 259 12.30 14.23 -2.81
N LEU A 260 13.59 14.56 -2.90
CA LEU A 260 14.68 13.82 -2.25
C LEU A 260 15.54 14.78 -1.44
N SER A 261 15.87 14.40 -0.21
CA SER A 261 16.90 15.12 0.56
C SER A 261 18.25 15.01 -0.14
N VAL A 262 19.13 16.01 0.06
CA VAL A 262 20.48 16.00 -0.52
C VAL A 262 21.25 14.70 -0.20
N PRO A 263 21.27 14.17 1.05
CA PRO A 263 21.98 12.92 1.33
C PRO A 263 21.43 11.72 0.54
N LEU A 264 20.11 11.60 0.46
CA LEU A 264 19.47 10.50 -0.25
C LEU A 264 19.72 10.60 -1.77
N TRP A 265 19.71 11.81 -2.31
CA TRP A 265 20.07 12.07 -3.71
C TRP A 265 21.49 11.61 -4.02
N GLU A 266 22.47 11.98 -3.19
CA GLU A 266 23.87 11.58 -3.36
C GLU A 266 24.05 10.06 -3.27
N ASP A 267 23.40 9.42 -2.30
CA ASP A 267 23.43 7.96 -2.19
C ASP A 267 22.87 7.27 -3.46
N LEU A 268 21.75 7.77 -4.02
CA LEU A 268 21.16 7.15 -5.19
C LEU A 268 21.94 7.44 -6.49
N ARG A 269 22.44 8.67 -6.67
CA ARG A 269 23.11 9.10 -7.91
C ARG A 269 24.60 8.79 -7.92
N SER A 270 25.27 8.94 -6.79
CA SER A 270 26.73 8.83 -6.67
C SER A 270 27.15 7.46 -6.15
N ARG A 271 26.46 6.90 -5.15
CA ARG A 271 26.77 5.55 -4.60
C ARG A 271 26.15 4.42 -5.42
N CYS A 272 24.87 4.51 -5.75
CA CYS A 272 24.16 3.48 -6.53
C CYS A 272 24.25 3.68 -8.06
N LEU A 273 24.79 4.82 -8.52
CA LEU A 273 24.97 5.16 -9.94
C LEU A 273 23.66 5.03 -10.75
N LEU A 274 22.51 5.31 -10.15
CA LEU A 274 21.21 5.24 -10.81
C LEU A 274 21.05 6.41 -11.77
N SER A 275 20.56 6.19 -13.00
CA SER A 275 20.09 7.27 -13.86
C SER A 275 18.89 8.02 -13.24
N LEU A 276 18.55 9.21 -13.73
CA LEU A 276 17.41 9.97 -13.22
C LEU A 276 16.10 9.16 -13.25
N SER A 277 15.86 8.41 -14.32
CA SER A 277 14.68 7.55 -14.44
C SER A 277 14.71 6.44 -13.41
N GLU A 278 15.87 5.83 -13.18
CA GLU A 278 16.03 4.74 -12.22
C GLU A 278 15.90 5.20 -10.77
N VAL A 279 16.36 6.42 -10.44
CA VAL A 279 16.11 7.04 -9.13
C VAL A 279 14.61 7.10 -8.85
N LEU A 280 13.83 7.62 -9.81
CA LEU A 280 12.39 7.73 -9.64
C LEU A 280 11.70 6.36 -9.58
N LEU A 281 12.05 5.44 -10.48
CA LEU A 281 11.44 4.11 -10.52
C LEU A 281 11.79 3.29 -9.28
N ALA A 282 13.00 3.44 -8.72
CA ALA A 282 13.40 2.80 -7.47
C ALA A 282 12.61 3.36 -6.28
N CYS A 283 12.53 4.69 -6.14
CA CYS A 283 11.77 5.31 -5.05
C CYS A 283 10.27 4.97 -5.13
N TRP A 284 9.72 4.94 -6.35
CA TRP A 284 8.35 4.55 -6.58
C TRP A 284 8.12 3.06 -6.30
N GLY A 285 9.02 2.17 -6.73
CA GLY A 285 8.96 0.75 -6.37
C GLY A 285 9.02 0.52 -4.86
N PHE A 286 9.87 1.27 -4.15
CA PHE A 286 9.94 1.23 -2.70
C PHE A 286 8.63 1.69 -2.05
N LYS A 287 8.04 2.79 -2.53
CA LYS A 287 6.72 3.25 -2.07
C LYS A 287 5.63 2.21 -2.32
N ASP A 288 5.56 1.64 -3.53
CA ASP A 288 4.58 0.62 -3.90
C ASP A 288 4.65 -0.57 -2.93
N ALA A 289 5.87 -1.01 -2.58
CA ALA A 289 6.08 -2.11 -1.66
C ALA A 289 5.63 -1.79 -0.23
N VAL A 290 5.96 -0.61 0.28
CA VAL A 290 5.54 -0.17 1.63
C VAL A 290 4.02 0.02 1.71
N ASP A 291 3.41 0.64 0.70
CA ASP A 291 1.97 0.85 0.64
C ASP A 291 1.22 -0.49 0.56
N ALA A 292 1.68 -1.42 -0.29
CA ALA A 292 1.11 -2.75 -0.39
C ALA A 292 1.25 -3.54 0.92
N ALA A 293 2.39 -3.46 1.60
CA ALA A 293 2.58 -4.10 2.89
C ALA A 293 1.64 -3.55 3.96
N ASN A 294 1.43 -2.24 4.01
CA ASN A 294 0.49 -1.62 4.94
C ASN A 294 -0.95 -2.13 4.76
N GLU A 295 -1.36 -2.47 3.54
CA GLU A 295 -2.67 -3.10 3.28
C GLU A 295 -2.65 -4.60 3.56
N MET A 296 -1.63 -5.32 3.08
CA MET A 296 -1.57 -6.79 3.20
C MET A 296 -1.32 -7.28 4.63
N MET A 297 -0.62 -6.50 5.46
CA MET A 297 -0.38 -6.84 6.87
C MET A 297 -1.65 -6.74 7.73
N LEU A 298 -2.75 -6.16 7.21
CA LEU A 298 -4.04 -6.19 7.90
C LEU A 298 -4.67 -7.59 7.90
N TYR A 299 -4.23 -8.46 6.99
CA TYR A 299 -4.74 -9.83 6.91
C TYR A 299 -4.15 -10.70 8.01
N GLY A 300 -4.98 -11.48 8.70
CA GLY A 300 -4.51 -12.21 9.89
C GLY A 300 -3.64 -13.43 9.57
N ARG A 301 -3.73 -13.97 8.35
CA ARG A 301 -2.84 -15.07 7.90
C ARG A 301 -1.51 -14.59 7.33
N SER A 302 -1.31 -13.28 7.15
CA SER A 302 -0.05 -12.70 6.68
C SER A 302 1.15 -13.18 7.50
N ALA A 303 1.03 -13.21 8.84
CA ALA A 303 2.08 -13.66 9.74
C ALA A 303 2.51 -15.13 9.54
N ARG A 304 1.58 -16.01 9.10
CA ARG A 304 1.88 -17.43 8.84
C ARG A 304 2.66 -17.61 7.55
N GLU A 305 2.26 -16.93 6.50
CA GLU A 305 2.96 -16.97 5.20
C GLU A 305 4.35 -16.34 5.30
N MET A 306 4.50 -15.30 6.13
CA MET A 306 5.81 -14.77 6.52
C MET A 306 6.68 -15.80 7.24
N GLY A 307 6.07 -16.62 8.10
CA GLY A 307 6.76 -17.78 8.70
C GLY A 307 7.29 -18.75 7.65
N ASN A 308 6.52 -19.02 6.59
CA ASN A 308 6.93 -19.91 5.50
C ASN A 308 8.07 -19.32 4.66
N LEU A 309 8.07 -18.01 4.37
CA LEU A 309 9.19 -17.34 3.69
C LEU A 309 10.53 -17.60 4.38
N MET A 310 10.56 -17.62 5.73
CA MET A 310 11.78 -17.84 6.51
C MET A 310 12.23 -19.31 6.55
N VAL A 311 11.37 -20.27 6.16
CA VAL A 311 11.70 -21.70 6.15
C VAL A 311 12.34 -22.12 4.82
N ILE A 312 12.19 -21.33 3.75
CA ILE A 312 12.61 -21.71 2.38
C ILE A 312 14.15 -21.53 2.15
N SER A 313 14.93 -21.17 3.17
CA SER A 313 16.40 -21.11 3.10
C SER A 313 17.08 -22.45 3.45
N LYS A 314 16.72 -23.55 2.79
CA LYS A 314 17.47 -24.81 2.86
C LYS A 314 18.04 -25.19 1.50
#